data_AF-A0A0D1Y2T8-F1
#
_entry.id   AF-A0A0D1Y2T8-F1
#
_cell.length_a   1.000
_cell.length_b   1.000
_cell.length_c   1.000
_cell.angle_alpha   90.00
_cell.angle_beta   90.00
_cell.angle_gamma   90.00
#
_symmetry.space_group_name_H-M   'P 1'
#
loop_
_entity.id
_entity.type
_entity.pdbx_description
1 polymer ?
#
loop_
_entity_poly.entity_id
_entity_poly.type
_entity_poly.pdbx_seq_one_letter_code
_entity_poly.pdbx_strand_id
1 'polypeptide(L)'
;MSLLQRASVNLGARPLWTRARVPRKRYGQRPHQSQYRNTTSKSEPPPQKPHDAPGPGNKSSRNATQKESNGTEPSKAEPVDIPIQLWYHRLGPVSTFFNWFHKTQLKRPYTVQLCTTLTTYFAGDLLAQDLGGERYDGSRTLRMLFIGAVAAIPGYKWFLFLGRNFNYASKALSIAVKVAVNQAVFTPVFNSYFFGMQAVLTGEGPHGVITRIKGTVPTSMVNSLKLWPAVTAFSFWFIQPQYRFMFSGIFAVAWQGYLSFLNRKEEKIEEKIDSLSHPVIPEGVIVK
;
A
#
# COMPACT_ATOMS: atom_id res chain seq x y z
N MET A 1 -22.15 21.81 63.36
CA MET A 1 -20.69 21.79 63.59
C MET A 1 -20.02 21.54 62.24
N SER A 2 -19.70 22.61 61.50
CA SER A 2 -18.34 23.18 61.33
C SER A 2 -17.41 22.22 60.56
N LEU A 3 -17.26 22.40 59.25
CA LEU A 3 -16.26 23.25 58.56
C LEU A 3 -14.81 22.74 58.66
N LEU A 4 -14.09 22.88 57.53
CA LEU A 4 -12.64 22.76 57.28
C LEU A 4 -12.19 21.36 56.80
N GLN A 5 -11.38 21.17 55.75
CA GLN A 5 -10.52 22.13 55.03
C GLN A 5 -10.17 21.59 53.63
N ARG A 6 -10.32 22.45 52.61
CA ARG A 6 -9.67 22.33 51.30
C ARG A 6 -8.15 22.39 51.48
N ALA A 7 -7.42 21.49 50.81
CA ALA A 7 -6.00 21.69 50.50
C ALA A 7 -5.85 21.80 48.98
N SER A 8 -5.74 23.05 48.51
CA SER A 8 -5.34 23.41 47.16
C SER A 8 -3.82 23.39 47.07
N VAL A 9 -3.24 22.46 46.30
CA VAL A 9 -1.83 22.53 45.92
C VAL A 9 -1.72 23.35 44.65
N ASN A 10 -1.28 24.60 44.84
CA ASN A 10 -1.05 25.60 43.82
C ASN A 10 0.43 25.49 43.42
N LEU A 11 0.74 24.80 42.33
CA LEU A 11 2.07 24.77 41.72
C LEU A 11 2.06 25.68 40.49
N GLY A 12 2.25 26.97 40.75
CA GLY A 12 2.59 27.94 39.72
C GLY A 12 4.04 27.76 39.30
N ALA A 13 4.26 27.31 38.07
CA ALA A 13 5.53 27.49 37.37
C ALA A 13 5.23 28.02 35.96
N ARG A 14 5.65 29.27 35.75
CA ARG A 14 5.48 30.04 34.51
C ARG A 14 6.32 29.43 33.38
N PRO A 15 5.92 29.60 32.10
CA PRO A 15 6.65 29.07 30.96
C PRO A 15 7.91 29.90 30.69
N LEU A 16 9.08 29.26 30.81
CA LEU A 16 10.33 29.73 30.20
C LEU A 16 10.42 29.18 28.78
N TRP A 17 11.04 29.95 27.88
CA TRP A 17 11.18 29.76 26.42
C TRP A 17 10.17 30.50 25.55
N THR A 18 10.20 31.83 25.68
CA THR A 18 9.88 32.75 24.58
C THR A 18 11.18 33.38 24.07
N ARG A 19 11.31 33.43 22.72
CA ARG A 19 12.32 34.12 21.87
C ARG A 19 13.70 33.43 21.76
N ALA A 20 14.32 33.35 20.57
CA ALA A 20 14.44 34.42 19.57
C ALA A 20 14.19 33.99 18.11
N ARG A 21 13.46 34.85 17.38
CA ARG A 21 13.44 34.90 15.92
C ARG A 21 14.76 35.49 15.44
N VAL A 22 15.50 34.75 14.60
CA VAL A 22 16.69 35.25 13.91
C VAL A 22 16.27 35.92 12.58
N PRO A 23 16.89 37.04 12.16
CA PRO A 23 16.40 37.84 11.04
C PRO A 23 16.66 37.22 9.67
N ARG A 24 15.73 37.53 8.77
CA ARG A 24 15.70 37.23 7.34
C ARG A 24 16.72 38.11 6.60
N LYS A 25 17.80 37.55 6.05
CA LYS A 25 18.63 38.25 5.04
C LYS A 25 17.92 38.19 3.69
N ARG A 26 17.29 39.32 3.30
CA ARG A 26 16.99 39.65 1.91
C ARG A 26 18.31 40.05 1.24
N TYR A 27 18.76 39.27 0.26
CA TYR A 27 19.57 39.81 -0.83
C TYR A 27 18.68 39.87 -2.06
N GLY A 28 18.34 41.09 -2.48
CA GLY A 28 17.94 41.34 -3.83
C GLY A 28 19.20 41.41 -4.69
N GLN A 29 19.14 40.82 -5.88
CA GLN A 29 19.44 41.47 -7.16
C GLN A 29 19.39 40.41 -8.28
N ARG A 30 18.53 40.67 -9.27
CA ARG A 30 18.70 40.15 -10.64
C ARG A 30 19.94 40.80 -11.25
N PRO A 31 20.59 40.15 -12.23
CA PRO A 31 20.52 40.77 -13.56
C PRO A 31 20.43 39.78 -14.73
N HIS A 32 19.82 40.30 -15.80
CA HIS A 32 20.08 40.10 -17.22
C HIS A 32 20.16 38.71 -17.85
N GLN A 33 19.02 38.38 -18.47
CA GLN A 33 18.83 37.85 -19.82
C GLN A 33 20.01 38.09 -20.79
N SER A 34 20.60 36.99 -21.28
CA SER A 34 21.36 36.97 -22.53
C SER A 34 20.66 36.04 -23.53
N GLN A 35 19.98 36.67 -24.49
CA GLN A 35 19.48 36.03 -25.72
C GLN A 35 20.65 35.48 -26.52
N TYR A 36 20.68 34.18 -26.78
CA TYR A 36 21.43 33.64 -27.92
C TYR A 36 20.50 33.53 -29.12
N ARG A 37 20.75 34.43 -30.07
CA ARG A 37 20.12 34.58 -31.38
C ARG A 37 20.85 33.67 -32.35
N ASN A 38 20.24 32.55 -32.76
CA ASN A 38 20.73 31.78 -33.91
C ASN A 38 20.09 32.31 -35.18
N THR A 39 20.86 33.12 -35.92
CA THR A 39 20.57 33.51 -37.30
C THR A 39 21.22 32.51 -38.27
N THR A 40 20.39 32.01 -39.16
CA THR A 40 20.69 31.25 -40.38
C THR A 40 21.71 31.97 -41.28
N SER A 41 22.66 31.24 -41.86
CA SER A 41 23.09 31.48 -43.25
C SER A 41 23.82 30.27 -43.84
N LYS A 42 23.49 29.99 -45.10
CA LYS A 42 24.06 29.01 -46.03
C LYS A 42 25.49 29.39 -46.45
N SER A 43 26.32 28.38 -46.75
CA SER A 43 27.43 28.51 -47.72
C SER A 43 27.91 27.13 -48.21
N GLU A 44 28.15 27.07 -49.52
CA GLU A 44 28.51 25.96 -50.43
C GLU A 44 29.92 25.32 -50.23
N PRO A 45 30.26 24.23 -50.98
CA PRO A 45 31.37 23.31 -50.69
C PRO A 45 32.72 23.64 -51.40
N PRO A 46 33.84 22.98 -51.03
CA PRO A 46 35.16 23.21 -51.61
C PRO A 46 35.60 22.18 -52.70
N PRO A 47 36.71 22.42 -53.43
CA PRO A 47 36.83 22.15 -54.86
C PRO A 47 37.68 20.92 -55.29
N GLN A 48 37.57 20.61 -56.58
CA GLN A 48 38.28 19.57 -57.35
C GLN A 48 39.77 19.87 -57.63
N LYS A 49 40.54 18.81 -57.94
CA LYS A 49 41.87 18.82 -58.60
C LYS A 49 41.95 17.70 -59.67
N PRO A 50 42.86 17.78 -60.67
CA PRO A 50 42.59 17.34 -62.06
C PRO A 50 43.55 16.26 -62.66
N HIS A 51 43.25 15.84 -63.91
CA HIS A 51 44.02 15.05 -64.90
C HIS A 51 44.09 13.51 -64.66
N ASP A 52 43.94 12.55 -65.60
CA ASP A 52 44.24 12.42 -67.04
C ASP A 52 43.38 11.34 -67.79
N ALA A 53 43.56 11.28 -69.11
CA ALA A 53 42.84 10.61 -70.22
C ALA A 53 42.91 9.04 -70.32
N PRO A 54 42.23 8.38 -71.30
CA PRO A 54 41.61 7.05 -71.14
C PRO A 54 42.27 5.87 -71.89
N GLY A 55 41.83 4.64 -71.58
CA GLY A 55 42.09 3.41 -72.33
C GLY A 55 40.86 2.47 -72.35
N PRO A 56 40.50 1.85 -73.49
CA PRO A 56 39.23 1.12 -73.66
C PRO A 56 39.39 -0.40 -73.61
N GLY A 57 38.33 -1.14 -73.28
CA GLY A 57 38.33 -2.59 -73.51
C GLY A 57 37.11 -3.35 -73.01
N ASN A 58 36.33 -3.84 -73.99
CA ASN A 58 35.67 -5.16 -74.06
C ASN A 58 34.65 -5.57 -72.97
N LYS A 59 33.64 -6.39 -73.22
CA LYS A 59 32.90 -6.95 -74.37
C LYS A 59 31.93 -7.94 -73.72
N SER A 60 30.86 -8.27 -74.43
CA SER A 60 30.04 -9.48 -74.29
C SER A 60 29.16 -9.60 -73.05
N SER A 61 27.83 -9.55 -73.19
CA SER A 61 26.96 -10.53 -73.88
C SER A 61 26.79 -11.82 -73.09
N ARG A 62 25.56 -12.07 -72.62
CA ARG A 62 24.85 -13.35 -72.80
C ARG A 62 23.36 -13.20 -72.49
N ASN A 63 22.62 -13.03 -73.58
CA ASN A 63 21.40 -13.71 -73.99
C ASN A 63 20.64 -14.64 -73.01
N ALA A 64 19.32 -14.49 -73.14
CA ALA A 64 18.34 -15.55 -73.44
C ALA A 64 17.39 -16.03 -72.31
N THR A 65 16.17 -15.49 -72.41
CA THR A 65 14.92 -16.20 -72.73
C THR A 65 14.23 -17.06 -71.66
N GLN A 66 12.93 -16.71 -71.50
CA GLN A 66 11.69 -17.47 -71.20
C GLN A 66 11.02 -17.03 -69.89
N LYS A 67 9.83 -16.41 -69.85
CA LYS A 67 8.47 -16.65 -70.41
C LYS A 67 7.53 -17.10 -69.27
N GLU A 68 6.45 -16.33 -69.12
CA GLU A 68 5.15 -16.67 -68.51
C GLU A 68 5.07 -17.10 -67.03
N SER A 69 4.39 -16.29 -66.22
CA SER A 69 3.05 -16.66 -65.70
C SER A 69 2.40 -15.49 -64.97
N ASN A 70 1.12 -15.29 -65.27
CA ASN A 70 0.19 -14.40 -64.58
C ASN A 70 0.15 -14.68 -63.07
N GLY A 71 0.14 -13.62 -62.26
CA GLY A 71 -0.10 -13.71 -60.83
C GLY A 71 -0.24 -12.33 -60.20
N THR A 72 -1.48 -11.87 -60.14
CA THR A 72 -2.07 -10.77 -59.34
C THR A 72 -1.18 -10.16 -58.25
N GLU A 73 -1.13 -8.82 -58.25
CA GLU A 73 -0.51 -7.93 -57.25
C GLU A 73 -0.57 -8.45 -55.80
N PRO A 74 0.55 -8.46 -55.05
CA PRO A 74 0.46 -8.38 -53.61
C PRO A 74 0.26 -6.92 -53.22
N SER A 75 -1.00 -6.59 -52.96
CA SER A 75 -1.43 -5.40 -52.22
C SER A 75 -0.46 -5.13 -51.07
N LYS A 76 0.16 -3.94 -51.08
CA LYS A 76 0.91 -3.43 -49.93
C LYS A 76 -0.04 -3.45 -48.73
N ALA A 77 0.21 -4.37 -47.81
CA ALA A 77 -0.43 -4.35 -46.50
C ALA A 77 -0.05 -3.03 -45.82
N GLU A 78 -0.96 -2.05 -45.81
CA GLU A 78 -0.87 -0.94 -44.87
C GLU A 78 -0.84 -1.53 -43.46
N PRO A 79 0.07 -1.07 -42.58
CA PRO A 79 0.01 -1.45 -41.19
C PRO A 79 -1.34 -0.97 -40.65
N VAL A 80 -2.17 -1.93 -40.23
CA VAL A 80 -3.40 -1.64 -39.49
C VAL A 80 -2.98 -0.91 -38.22
N ASP A 81 -3.10 0.41 -38.23
CA ASP A 81 -3.01 1.24 -37.03
C ASP A 81 -4.22 0.90 -36.16
N ILE A 82 -4.08 -0.15 -35.35
CA ILE A 82 -5.01 -0.45 -34.29
C ILE A 82 -5.01 0.79 -33.37
N PRO A 83 -6.13 1.51 -33.21
CA PRO A 83 -6.15 2.70 -32.37
C PRO A 83 -6.11 2.29 -30.89
N ILE A 84 -4.90 2.07 -30.37
CA ILE A 84 -4.61 1.88 -28.93
C ILE A 84 -5.01 3.12 -28.11
N GLN A 85 -5.35 4.22 -28.79
CA GLN A 85 -5.62 5.55 -28.23
C GLN A 85 -7.01 5.71 -27.56
N LEU A 86 -7.99 4.83 -27.82
CA LEU A 86 -9.35 4.99 -27.28
C LEU A 86 -9.50 4.62 -25.79
N TRP A 87 -8.64 3.74 -25.26
CA TRP A 87 -8.68 3.33 -23.85
C TRP A 87 -7.99 4.34 -22.92
N TYR A 88 -7.01 5.10 -23.42
CA TYR A 88 -6.24 6.06 -22.61
C TYR A 88 -7.08 7.26 -22.15
N HIS A 89 -8.04 7.71 -22.95
CA HIS A 89 -8.95 8.81 -22.55
C HIS A 89 -9.88 8.42 -21.39
N ARG A 90 -10.26 7.13 -21.25
CA ARG A 90 -11.02 6.63 -20.08
C ARG A 90 -10.15 6.35 -18.86
N LEU A 91 -8.85 6.10 -19.05
CA LEU A 91 -7.88 5.90 -17.97
C LEU A 91 -7.22 7.20 -17.50
N GLY A 92 -7.47 8.34 -18.16
CA GLY A 92 -6.96 9.66 -17.78
C GLY A 92 -7.22 10.02 -16.31
N PRO A 93 -8.47 9.92 -15.79
CA PRO A 93 -8.75 10.20 -14.39
C PRO A 93 -8.05 9.25 -13.42
N VAL A 94 -7.99 7.96 -13.77
CA VAL A 94 -7.38 6.91 -12.94
C VAL A 94 -5.86 7.09 -12.84
N SER A 95 -5.20 7.29 -13.98
CA SER A 95 -3.76 7.56 -14.04
C SER A 95 -3.41 8.89 -13.35
N THR A 96 -4.26 9.92 -13.49
CA THR A 96 -4.11 11.19 -12.77
C THR A 96 -4.19 10.99 -11.26
N PHE A 97 -5.14 10.19 -10.78
CA PHE A 97 -5.26 9.83 -9.36
C PHE A 97 -4.01 9.09 -8.86
N PHE A 98 -3.56 8.04 -9.55
CA PHE A 98 -2.38 7.29 -9.11
C PHE A 98 -1.12 8.16 -9.12
N ASN A 99 -0.95 9.03 -10.11
CA ASN A 99 0.17 9.99 -10.16
C ASN A 99 0.10 11.01 -9.01
N TRP A 100 -1.08 11.54 -8.71
CA TRP A 100 -1.30 12.42 -7.57
C TRP A 100 -1.02 11.71 -6.25
N PHE A 101 -1.54 10.50 -6.07
CA PHE A 101 -1.34 9.69 -4.87
C PHE A 101 0.14 9.36 -4.68
N HIS A 102 0.83 8.97 -5.75
CA HIS A 102 2.28 8.72 -5.73
C HIS A 102 3.06 9.97 -5.32
N LYS A 103 2.82 11.12 -5.94
CA LYS A 103 3.47 12.39 -5.58
C LYS A 103 3.18 12.79 -4.13
N THR A 104 1.95 12.60 -3.68
CA THR A 104 1.54 12.93 -2.31
C THR A 104 2.19 12.00 -1.28
N GLN A 105 2.27 10.70 -1.58
CA GLN A 105 2.97 9.71 -0.75
C GLN A 105 4.45 10.06 -0.59
N LEU A 106 5.12 10.52 -1.66
CA LEU A 106 6.52 10.93 -1.58
C LEU A 106 6.71 12.25 -0.83
N LYS A 107 5.81 13.23 -1.02
CA LYS A 107 5.90 14.55 -0.38
C LYS A 107 5.50 14.53 1.10
N ARG A 108 4.49 13.73 1.46
CA ARG A 108 3.87 13.68 2.79
C ARG A 108 3.59 12.23 3.22
N PRO A 109 4.63 11.39 3.37
CA PRO A 109 4.45 9.96 3.65
C PRO A 109 3.63 9.72 4.92
N TYR A 110 3.92 10.39 6.03
CA TYR A 110 3.21 10.14 7.29
C TYR A 110 1.71 10.47 7.24
N THR A 111 1.32 11.53 6.54
CA THR A 111 -0.09 11.89 6.37
C THR A 111 -0.81 10.84 5.54
N VAL A 112 -0.21 10.40 4.43
CA VAL A 112 -0.83 9.38 3.57
C VAL A 112 -0.94 8.05 4.30
N GLN A 113 0.07 7.65 5.08
CA GLN A 113 0.02 6.42 5.89
C GLN A 113 -1.07 6.50 6.95
N LEU A 114 -1.21 7.63 7.63
CA LEU A 114 -2.28 7.83 8.61
C LEU A 114 -3.66 7.72 7.95
N CYS A 115 -3.90 8.48 6.87
CA CYS A 115 -5.18 8.45 6.17
C CYS A 115 -5.53 7.07 5.62
N THR A 116 -4.60 6.42 4.92
CA THR A 116 -4.82 5.08 4.36
C THR A 116 -5.05 4.03 5.44
N THR A 117 -4.33 4.12 6.57
CA THR A 117 -4.52 3.21 7.70
C THR A 117 -5.90 3.41 8.32
N LEU A 118 -6.32 4.65 8.58
CA LEU A 118 -7.66 4.96 9.05
C LEU A 118 -8.74 4.41 8.11
N THR A 119 -8.56 4.57 6.80
CA THR A 119 -9.47 4.00 5.80
C THR A 119 -9.53 2.47 5.90
N THR A 120 -8.38 1.79 6.01
CA THR A 120 -8.37 0.32 6.13
C THR A 120 -9.00 -0.16 7.44
N TYR A 121 -8.75 0.51 8.57
CA TYR A 121 -9.36 0.12 9.84
C TYR A 121 -10.87 0.38 9.85
N PHE A 122 -11.31 1.50 9.28
CA PHE A 122 -12.73 1.79 9.08
C PHE A 122 -13.42 0.71 8.24
N ALA A 123 -12.88 0.43 7.07
CA ALA A 123 -13.43 -0.56 6.15
C ALA A 123 -13.41 -1.98 6.74
N GLY A 124 -12.32 -2.35 7.42
CA GLY A 124 -12.19 -3.65 8.07
C GLY A 124 -13.17 -3.85 9.21
N ASP A 125 -13.39 -2.82 10.04
CA ASP A 125 -14.35 -2.91 11.14
C ASP A 125 -15.80 -2.89 10.65
N LEU A 126 -16.15 -2.06 9.66
CA LEU A 126 -17.47 -2.10 9.03
C LEU A 126 -17.77 -3.48 8.44
N LEU A 127 -16.81 -4.05 7.69
CA LEU A 127 -16.93 -5.38 7.10
C LEU A 127 -17.10 -6.46 8.17
N ALA A 128 -16.34 -6.36 9.27
CA ALA A 128 -16.43 -7.31 10.37
C ALA A 128 -17.78 -7.25 11.09
N GLN A 129 -18.29 -6.04 11.36
CA GLN A 129 -19.59 -5.86 12.01
C GLN A 129 -20.75 -6.32 11.11
N ASP A 130 -20.70 -6.01 9.81
CA ASP A 130 -21.72 -6.43 8.84
C ASP A 130 -21.76 -7.96 8.68
N LEU A 131 -20.58 -8.59 8.51
CA LEU A 131 -20.49 -10.04 8.38
C LEU A 131 -20.80 -10.76 9.70
N GLY A 132 -20.44 -10.18 10.84
CA GLY A 132 -20.77 -10.69 12.17
C GLY A 132 -22.27 -10.73 12.44
N GLY A 133 -23.06 -9.87 11.78
CA GLY A 133 -24.51 -9.85 11.94
C GLY A 133 -24.99 -9.16 13.22
N GLU A 134 -24.09 -8.50 13.94
CA GLU A 134 -24.42 -7.65 15.09
C GLU A 134 -24.94 -6.28 14.61
N ARG A 135 -25.66 -5.55 15.47
CA ARG A 135 -26.00 -4.16 15.19
C ARG A 135 -24.73 -3.31 15.17
N TYR A 136 -24.70 -2.33 14.28
CA TYR A 136 -23.56 -1.42 14.15
C TYR A 136 -23.25 -0.70 15.47
N ASP A 137 -22.02 -0.89 15.97
CA ASP A 137 -21.43 -0.23 17.14
C ASP A 137 -20.36 0.78 16.69
N GLY A 138 -20.73 2.06 16.73
CA GLY A 138 -19.82 3.17 16.40
C GLY A 138 -18.70 3.37 17.43
N SER A 139 -18.89 2.97 18.69
CA SER A 139 -17.84 3.04 19.72
C SER A 139 -16.74 2.03 19.45
N ARG A 140 -17.10 0.82 19.01
CA ARG A 140 -16.16 -0.17 18.48
C ARG A 140 -15.36 0.39 17.30
N THR A 141 -16.03 1.01 16.33
CA THR A 141 -15.34 1.61 15.18
C THR A 141 -14.36 2.71 15.60
N LEU A 142 -14.74 3.59 16.53
CA LEU A 142 -13.87 4.66 17.01
C LEU A 142 -12.61 4.10 17.70
N ARG A 143 -12.75 3.04 18.49
CA ARG A 143 -11.61 2.33 19.11
C ARG A 143 -10.68 1.75 18.05
N MET A 144 -11.22 1.10 17.02
CA MET A 144 -10.42 0.56 15.91
C MET A 144 -9.68 1.66 15.14
N LEU A 145 -10.32 2.79 14.88
CA LEU A 145 -9.69 3.94 14.25
C LEU A 145 -8.53 4.49 15.08
N PHE A 146 -8.70 4.58 16.41
CA PHE A 146 -7.64 5.03 17.31
C PHE A 146 -6.45 4.06 17.31
N ILE A 147 -6.71 2.75 17.41
CA ILE A 147 -5.68 1.71 17.34
C ILE A 147 -4.91 1.81 16.02
N GLY A 148 -5.62 1.97 14.90
CA GLY A 148 -5.02 2.13 13.58
C GLY A 148 -4.18 3.41 13.46
N ALA A 149 -4.68 4.53 13.98
CA ALA A 149 -3.98 5.82 13.94
C ALA A 149 -2.61 5.76 14.62
N VAL A 150 -2.55 5.17 15.82
CA VAL A 150 -1.31 5.03 16.59
C VAL A 150 -0.36 4.03 15.92
N ALA A 151 -0.89 2.96 15.31
CA ALA A 151 -0.09 1.96 14.61
C ALA A 151 0.47 2.43 13.24
N ALA A 152 -0.12 3.46 12.63
CA ALA A 152 0.15 3.84 11.25
C ALA A 152 1.63 4.18 11.00
N ILE A 153 2.21 5.05 11.83
CA ILE A 153 3.60 5.50 11.66
C ILE A 153 4.61 4.42 12.07
N PRO A 154 4.49 3.76 13.23
CA PRO A 154 5.37 2.66 13.61
C PRO A 154 5.38 1.53 12.58
N GLY A 155 4.20 1.12 12.10
CA GLY A 155 4.06 0.08 11.08
C GLY A 155 4.74 0.47 9.76
N TYR A 156 4.51 1.70 9.28
CA TYR A 156 5.19 2.21 8.10
C TYR A 156 6.73 2.20 8.26
N LYS A 157 7.24 2.70 9.40
CA LYS A 157 8.68 2.73 9.67
C LYS A 157 9.27 1.33 9.77
N TRP A 158 8.52 0.35 10.29
CA TRP A 158 8.94 -1.03 10.38
C TRP A 158 9.22 -1.65 9.00
N PHE A 159 8.31 -1.48 8.04
CA PHE A 159 8.52 -2.00 6.68
C PHE A 159 9.69 -1.31 5.96
N LEU A 160 9.94 -0.02 6.23
CA LEU A 160 11.14 0.66 5.74
C LEU A 160 12.41 0.13 6.39
N PHE A 161 12.38 -0.12 7.70
CA PHE A 161 13.49 -0.72 8.45
C PHE A 161 13.86 -2.09 7.88
N LEU A 162 12.89 -3.00 7.72
CA LEU A 162 13.13 -4.31 7.12
C LEU A 162 13.69 -4.19 5.70
N GLY A 163 13.16 -3.25 4.91
CA GLY A 163 13.62 -3.00 3.54
C GLY A 163 15.07 -2.55 3.44
N ARG A 164 15.58 -1.80 4.43
CA ARG A 164 16.92 -1.19 4.42
C ARG A 164 17.99 -2.08 5.04
N ASN A 165 17.67 -2.84 6.09
CA ASN A 165 18.68 -3.50 6.93
C ASN A 165 18.99 -4.95 6.52
N PHE A 166 18.10 -5.63 5.81
CA PHE A 166 18.26 -7.06 5.48
C PHE A 166 18.46 -7.27 3.97
N ASN A 167 19.56 -6.76 3.42
CA ASN A 167 19.87 -6.90 1.99
C ASN A 167 21.15 -7.72 1.81
N TYR A 168 21.01 -8.88 1.19
CA TYR A 168 22.07 -9.86 0.94
C TYR A 168 22.26 -10.08 -0.56
N ALA A 169 23.34 -10.76 -0.94
CA ALA A 169 23.65 -11.06 -2.35
C ALA A 169 22.49 -11.79 -3.06
N SER A 170 21.82 -12.73 -2.39
CA SER A 170 20.61 -13.38 -2.92
C SER A 170 19.35 -12.58 -2.57
N LYS A 171 18.56 -12.26 -3.60
CA LYS A 171 17.23 -11.64 -3.43
C LYS A 171 16.28 -12.55 -2.64
N ALA A 172 16.31 -13.85 -2.90
CA ALA A 172 15.49 -14.83 -2.19
C ALA A 172 15.86 -14.90 -0.70
N LEU A 173 17.16 -14.93 -0.38
CA LEU A 173 17.65 -14.90 1.00
C LEU A 173 17.22 -13.62 1.72
N SER A 174 17.35 -12.47 1.06
CA SER A 174 16.92 -11.17 1.60
C SER A 174 15.45 -11.15 1.96
N ILE A 175 14.60 -11.73 1.12
CA ILE A 175 13.15 -11.77 1.37
C ILE A 175 12.84 -12.79 2.47
N ALA A 176 13.45 -13.97 2.45
CA ALA A 176 13.27 -14.98 3.49
C ALA A 176 13.64 -14.42 4.88
N VAL A 177 14.78 -13.74 5.01
CA VAL A 177 15.18 -13.10 6.28
C VAL A 177 14.21 -11.99 6.68
N LYS A 178 13.79 -11.12 5.75
CA LYS A 178 12.79 -10.07 6.07
C LYS A 178 11.48 -10.66 6.57
N VAL A 179 11.00 -11.74 5.95
CA VAL A 179 9.78 -12.44 6.38
C VAL A 179 9.99 -13.06 7.75
N ALA A 180 11.11 -13.76 7.97
CA ALA A 180 11.43 -14.37 9.26
C ALA A 180 11.48 -13.34 10.39
N VAL A 181 12.19 -12.22 10.20
CA VAL A 181 12.26 -11.12 11.18
C VAL A 181 10.89 -10.48 11.39
N ASN A 182 10.09 -10.31 10.32
CA ASN A 182 8.74 -9.81 10.45
C ASN A 182 7.87 -10.72 11.34
N GLN A 183 7.92 -12.03 11.12
CA GLN A 183 7.14 -12.99 11.91
C GLN A 183 7.65 -13.12 13.34
N ALA A 184 8.97 -13.11 13.54
CA ALA A 184 9.57 -13.28 14.86
C ALA A 184 9.46 -12.03 15.75
N VAL A 185 9.37 -10.84 15.18
CA VAL A 185 9.40 -9.58 15.95
C VAL A 185 8.14 -8.75 15.76
N PHE A 186 7.77 -8.43 14.53
CA PHE A 186 6.62 -7.55 14.28
C PHE A 186 5.31 -8.21 14.69
N THR A 187 5.09 -9.44 14.26
CA THR A 187 3.85 -10.18 14.55
C THR A 187 3.56 -10.25 16.07
N PRO A 188 4.49 -10.68 16.95
CA PRO A 188 4.21 -10.70 18.39
C PRO A 188 4.02 -9.31 19.00
N VAL A 189 4.85 -8.33 18.62
CA VAL A 189 4.76 -6.96 19.15
C VAL A 189 3.44 -6.31 18.73
N PHE A 190 3.09 -6.42 17.46
CA PHE A 190 1.87 -5.83 16.90
C PHE A 190 0.62 -6.49 17.46
N ASN A 191 0.58 -7.82 17.60
CA ASN A 191 -0.56 -8.51 18.22
C ASN A 191 -0.73 -8.12 19.70
N SER A 192 0.37 -8.07 20.46
CA SER A 192 0.32 -7.65 21.87
C SER A 192 -0.17 -6.22 22.01
N TYR A 193 0.31 -5.33 21.15
CA TYR A 193 -0.18 -3.95 21.04
C TYR A 193 -1.67 -3.90 20.70
N PHE A 194 -2.11 -4.62 19.66
CA PHE A 194 -3.48 -4.57 19.17
C PHE A 194 -4.47 -5.08 20.22
N PHE A 195 -4.27 -6.29 20.74
CA PHE A 195 -5.16 -6.86 21.76
C PHE A 195 -5.05 -6.14 23.10
N GLY A 196 -3.86 -5.65 23.46
CA GLY A 196 -3.66 -4.85 24.65
C GLY A 196 -4.41 -3.53 24.59
N MET A 197 -4.25 -2.79 23.50
CA MET A 197 -4.96 -1.52 23.29
C MET A 197 -6.47 -1.74 23.20
N GLN A 198 -6.92 -2.80 22.53
CA GLN A 198 -8.34 -3.17 22.49
C GLN A 198 -8.91 -3.40 23.90
N ALA A 199 -8.19 -4.12 24.77
CA ALA A 199 -8.59 -4.35 26.16
C ALA A 199 -8.67 -3.03 26.96
N VAL A 200 -7.62 -2.21 26.88
CA VAL A 200 -7.55 -0.91 27.56
C VAL A 200 -8.71 0.00 27.13
N LEU A 201 -8.96 0.11 25.83
CA LEU A 201 -10.04 0.95 25.29
C LEU A 201 -11.44 0.40 25.56
N THR A 202 -11.55 -0.87 25.92
CA THR A 202 -12.82 -1.48 26.38
C THR A 202 -13.04 -1.26 27.88
N GLY A 203 -12.07 -0.68 28.58
CA GLY A 203 -12.15 -0.36 30.01
C GLY A 203 -11.68 -1.49 30.92
N GLU A 204 -10.94 -2.47 30.40
CA GLU A 204 -10.39 -3.54 31.24
C GLU A 204 -9.26 -3.06 32.14
N GLY A 205 -9.26 -3.54 33.38
CA GLY A 205 -8.16 -3.28 34.31
C GLY A 205 -6.86 -3.95 33.85
N PRO A 206 -5.70 -3.56 34.41
CA PRO A 206 -4.38 -4.04 34.00
C PRO A 206 -4.24 -5.56 33.98
N HIS A 207 -4.85 -6.25 34.95
CA HIS A 207 -4.87 -7.71 35.00
C HIS A 207 -5.66 -8.32 33.82
N GLY A 208 -6.82 -7.77 33.48
CA GLY A 208 -7.63 -8.21 32.34
C GLY A 208 -6.89 -8.06 31.01
N VAL A 209 -6.18 -6.94 30.83
CA VAL A 209 -5.33 -6.70 29.66
C VAL A 209 -4.26 -7.78 29.51
N ILE A 210 -3.55 -8.12 30.59
CA ILE A 210 -2.50 -9.16 30.58
C ILE A 210 -3.11 -10.53 30.27
N THR A 211 -4.24 -10.87 30.88
CA THR A 211 -4.95 -12.12 30.62
C THR A 211 -5.38 -12.23 29.16
N ARG A 212 -5.92 -11.14 28.58
CA ARG A 212 -6.28 -11.12 27.16
C ARG A 212 -5.06 -11.35 26.28
N ILE A 213 -3.96 -10.62 26.52
CA ILE A 213 -2.74 -10.77 25.73
C ILE A 213 -2.23 -12.22 25.80
N LYS A 214 -2.15 -12.80 27.00
CA LYS A 214 -1.70 -14.20 27.19
C LYS A 214 -2.61 -15.22 26.51
N GLY A 215 -3.92 -14.98 26.52
CA GLY A 215 -4.91 -15.89 25.92
C GLY A 215 -5.01 -15.79 24.40
N THR A 216 -4.87 -14.59 23.83
CA THR A 216 -5.16 -14.37 22.39
C THR A 216 -3.91 -14.30 21.52
N VAL A 217 -2.79 -13.77 22.03
CA VAL A 217 -1.59 -13.56 21.19
C VAL A 217 -1.00 -14.86 20.67
N PRO A 218 -0.81 -15.94 21.45
CA PRO A 218 -0.24 -17.19 20.93
C PRO A 218 -1.08 -17.78 19.78
N THR A 219 -2.40 -17.86 19.98
CA THR A 219 -3.35 -18.34 18.98
C THR A 219 -3.32 -17.45 17.72
N SER A 220 -3.32 -16.13 17.91
CA SER A 220 -3.22 -15.17 16.79
C SER A 220 -1.93 -15.33 16.02
N MET A 221 -0.79 -15.58 16.68
CA MET A 221 0.49 -15.79 16.02
C MET A 221 0.49 -17.05 15.16
N VAL A 222 0.01 -18.18 15.69
CA VAL A 222 -0.08 -19.44 14.93
C VAL A 222 -0.99 -19.27 13.71
N ASN A 223 -2.14 -18.61 13.88
CA ASN A 223 -3.04 -18.36 12.76
C ASN A 223 -2.43 -17.39 11.75
N SER A 224 -1.67 -16.40 12.23
CA SER A 224 -0.99 -15.42 11.38
C SER A 224 0.04 -16.06 10.45
N LEU A 225 0.74 -17.10 10.91
CA LEU A 225 1.74 -17.81 10.12
C LEU A 225 1.16 -18.52 8.87
N LYS A 226 -0.15 -18.77 8.82
CA LYS A 226 -0.79 -19.43 7.67
C LYS A 226 -0.85 -18.52 6.43
N LEU A 227 -1.02 -17.22 6.63
CA LEU A 227 -1.27 -16.27 5.54
C LEU A 227 -0.17 -15.20 5.43
N TRP A 228 0.23 -14.61 6.56
CA TRP A 228 1.09 -13.43 6.55
C TRP A 228 2.50 -13.65 6.01
N PRO A 229 3.15 -14.81 6.16
CA PRO A 229 4.46 -15.04 5.52
C PRO A 229 4.40 -14.89 4.00
N ALA A 230 3.36 -15.44 3.36
CA ALA A 230 3.16 -15.33 1.92
C ALA A 230 2.88 -13.88 1.49
N VAL A 231 1.96 -13.19 2.20
CA VAL A 231 1.64 -11.77 1.95
C VAL A 231 2.88 -10.89 2.12
N THR A 232 3.68 -11.14 3.15
CA THR A 232 4.91 -10.39 3.45
C THR A 232 5.97 -10.64 2.37
N ALA A 233 6.16 -11.90 1.97
CA ALA A 233 7.09 -12.27 0.91
C ALA A 233 6.72 -11.59 -0.42
N PHE A 234 5.45 -11.65 -0.80
CA PHE A 234 4.93 -10.97 -1.99
C PHE A 234 5.15 -9.45 -1.93
N SER A 235 4.85 -8.84 -0.78
CA SER A 235 5.04 -7.40 -0.56
C SER A 235 6.50 -6.98 -0.73
N PHE A 236 7.46 -7.76 -0.20
CA PHE A 236 8.89 -7.46 -0.41
C PHE A 236 9.39 -7.74 -1.83
N TRP A 237 8.75 -8.65 -2.55
CA TRP A 237 9.15 -9.00 -3.92
C TRP A 237 8.67 -7.97 -4.96
N PHE A 238 7.42 -7.54 -4.86
CA PHE A 238 6.75 -6.77 -5.92
C PHE A 238 6.40 -5.33 -5.52
N ILE A 239 6.16 -5.07 -4.23
CA ILE A 239 5.64 -3.78 -3.78
C ILE A 239 6.80 -2.86 -3.38
N GLN A 240 6.75 -1.61 -3.84
CA GLN A 240 7.75 -0.61 -3.47
C GLN A 240 7.69 -0.31 -1.96
N PRO A 241 8.81 -0.01 -1.29
CA PRO A 241 8.90 0.09 0.17
C PRO A 241 7.83 0.95 0.83
N GLN A 242 7.49 2.08 0.22
CA GLN A 242 6.53 3.05 0.75
C GLN A 242 5.07 2.57 0.73
N TYR A 243 4.74 1.55 -0.07
CA TYR A 243 3.37 1.03 -0.18
C TYR A 243 3.17 -0.28 0.58
N ARG A 244 4.22 -0.89 1.12
CA ARG A 244 4.14 -2.22 1.75
C ARG A 244 3.21 -2.29 2.94
N PHE A 245 3.21 -1.24 3.78
CA PHE A 245 2.33 -1.17 4.95
C PHE A 245 0.86 -1.01 4.53
N MET A 246 0.58 -0.11 3.59
CA MET A 246 -0.77 0.06 3.01
C MET A 246 -1.27 -1.24 2.35
N PHE A 247 -0.41 -1.92 1.58
CA PHE A 247 -0.72 -3.21 0.96
C PHE A 247 -1.08 -4.27 2.01
N SER A 248 -0.32 -4.34 3.11
CA SER A 248 -0.64 -5.19 4.25
C SER A 248 -2.00 -4.85 4.86
N GLY A 249 -2.35 -3.57 4.94
CA GLY A 249 -3.65 -3.09 5.44
C GLY A 249 -4.84 -3.58 4.60
N ILE A 250 -4.70 -3.68 3.28
CA ILE A 250 -5.76 -4.22 2.40
C ILE A 250 -6.03 -5.70 2.73
N PHE A 251 -4.98 -6.51 2.89
CA PHE A 251 -5.12 -7.90 3.31
C PHE A 251 -5.68 -8.02 4.73
N ALA A 252 -5.37 -7.06 5.62
CA ALA A 252 -5.95 -7.01 6.96
C ALA A 252 -7.48 -6.81 6.91
N VAL A 253 -8.00 -5.97 6.01
CA VAL A 253 -9.45 -5.80 5.82
C VAL A 253 -10.10 -7.12 5.41
N ALA A 254 -9.55 -7.79 4.39
CA ALA A 254 -10.06 -9.08 3.94
C ALA A 254 -10.01 -10.14 5.05
N TRP A 255 -8.95 -10.13 5.86
CA TRP A 255 -8.78 -11.01 7.01
C TRP A 255 -9.83 -10.77 8.10
N GLN A 256 -10.14 -9.50 8.43
CA GLN A 256 -11.19 -9.17 9.41
C GLN A 256 -12.56 -9.69 8.98
N GLY A 257 -12.88 -9.56 7.69
CA GLY A 257 -14.11 -10.13 7.13
C GLY A 257 -14.12 -11.65 7.19
N TYR A 258 -13.01 -12.30 6.82
CA TYR A 258 -12.88 -13.76 6.87
C TYR A 258 -13.08 -14.33 8.29
N LEU A 259 -12.45 -13.72 9.31
CA LEU A 259 -12.63 -14.14 10.70
C LEU A 259 -14.08 -13.97 11.16
N SER A 260 -14.69 -12.82 10.85
CA SER A 260 -16.09 -12.56 11.25
C SER A 260 -17.07 -13.54 10.60
N PHE A 261 -16.82 -13.90 9.34
CA PHE A 261 -17.58 -14.92 8.64
C PHE A 261 -17.39 -16.33 9.22
N LEU A 262 -16.16 -16.68 9.61
CA LEU A 262 -15.87 -17.98 10.21
C LEU A 262 -16.55 -18.11 11.57
N ASN A 263 -16.42 -17.09 12.44
CA ASN A 263 -17.08 -17.06 13.75
C ASN A 263 -18.60 -17.23 13.60
N ARG A 264 -19.23 -16.51 12.67
CA ARG A 264 -20.68 -16.64 12.42
C ARG A 264 -21.10 -18.01 11.87
N LYS A 265 -20.20 -18.69 11.14
CA LYS A 265 -20.46 -20.05 10.68
C LYS A 265 -20.41 -21.05 11.83
N GLU A 266 -19.46 -20.89 12.74
CA GLU A 266 -19.32 -21.71 13.94
C GLU A 266 -20.53 -21.54 14.86
N GLU A 267 -20.95 -20.31 15.15
CA GLU A 267 -22.16 -20.02 15.96
C GLU A 267 -23.42 -20.69 15.39
N LYS A 268 -23.65 -20.59 14.08
CA LYS A 268 -24.81 -21.25 13.44
C LYS A 268 -24.76 -22.77 13.47
N ILE A 269 -23.56 -23.35 13.53
CA ILE A 269 -23.39 -24.80 13.65
C ILE A 269 -23.66 -25.20 15.10
N GLU A 270 -23.17 -24.44 16.07
CA GLU A 270 -23.44 -24.65 17.50
C GLU A 270 -24.94 -24.54 17.81
N GLU A 271 -25.63 -23.52 17.31
CA GLU A 271 -27.09 -23.38 17.45
C GLU A 271 -27.84 -24.59 16.86
N LYS A 272 -27.39 -25.10 15.70
CA LYS A 272 -28.00 -26.29 15.09
C LYS A 272 -27.75 -27.53 15.92
N ILE A 273 -26.54 -27.72 16.45
CA ILE A 273 -26.22 -28.85 17.31
C ILE A 273 -27.04 -28.78 18.59
N ASP A 274 -27.12 -27.61 19.22
CA ASP A 274 -27.92 -27.39 20.43
C ASP A 274 -29.40 -27.69 20.22
N SER A 275 -29.96 -27.22 19.09
CA SER A 275 -31.36 -27.51 18.72
C SER A 275 -31.63 -29.00 18.47
N LEU A 276 -30.62 -29.77 18.05
CA LEU A 276 -30.71 -31.22 17.86
C LEU A 276 -30.53 -31.99 19.17
N SER A 277 -29.70 -31.50 20.10
CA SER A 277 -29.48 -32.12 21.42
C SER A 277 -30.56 -31.79 22.44
N HIS A 278 -31.18 -30.61 22.32
CA HIS A 278 -32.25 -30.13 23.18
C HIS A 278 -33.46 -29.71 22.33
N PRO A 279 -34.22 -30.68 21.78
CA PRO A 279 -35.43 -30.34 21.04
C PRO A 279 -36.39 -29.61 21.98
N VAL A 280 -36.70 -28.35 21.65
CA VAL A 280 -37.72 -27.56 22.36
C VAL A 280 -39.05 -28.29 22.19
N ILE A 281 -39.49 -29.01 23.24
CA ILE A 281 -40.82 -29.59 23.27
C ILE A 281 -41.80 -28.42 23.37
N PRO A 282 -42.68 -28.21 22.38
CA PRO A 282 -43.69 -27.16 22.50
C PRO A 282 -44.55 -27.44 23.73
N GLU A 283 -44.76 -26.44 24.60
CA GLU A 283 -45.51 -26.54 25.87
C GLU A 283 -46.98 -27.01 25.73
N GLY A 284 -47.44 -27.37 24.53
CA GLY A 284 -48.73 -27.98 24.27
C GLY A 284 -48.76 -29.52 24.29
N VAL A 285 -47.63 -30.20 24.53
CA VAL A 285 -47.55 -31.68 24.55
C VAL A 285 -47.23 -32.20 25.96
N ILE A 286 -47.94 -31.69 26.98
CA ILE A 286 -48.14 -32.43 28.23
C ILE A 286 -49.60 -32.88 28.20
N VAL A 287 -49.82 -34.07 27.64
CA VAL A 287 -51.13 -34.73 27.72
C VAL A 287 -51.34 -35.16 29.18
N LYS A 288 -52.49 -34.72 29.71
CA LYS A 288 -52.99 -34.93 31.05
C LYS A 288 -53.26 -36.41 31.36
#